data_AF-A0A5C6EJC8-F1
#
_entry.id   AF-A0A5C6EJC8-F1
#
_cell.length_a   1.000
_cell.length_b   1.000
_cell.length_c   1.000
_cell.angle_alpha   90.00
_cell.angle_beta   90.00
_cell.angle_gamma   90.00
#
_symmetry.space_group_name_H-M   'P 1'
#
loop_
_entity.id
_entity.type
_entity.pdbx_description
1 polymer ?
#
loop_
_entity_poly.entity_id
_entity_poly.type
_entity_poly.pdbx_seq_one_letter_code
_entity_poly.pdbx_strand_id
1 'polypeptide(L)'
;MNAMANGYSVGWYRKPLVSAAIAACLFASRSTAIEYEIFPNPNVGNNTITVLSGDVGTNNADPFENFGAINVVSGGTLRNVGQMDILFQEVGGSLSTVNIGAGGLLETTAGSKMNFDSVSHFNVSGVVTNLGDISADWSIQLAEGSQFTNAVGGIFTNKQGAAFNGTLTNFGTFQNATPGSGAGGYLVQRGDFDNQAAATFLNHGEVLNVATINNHGDISNTVNFNSGVNRGVFRNGGTLNNFADGTVTNRQRWFNTGELNNAGVFDNHPSGIGLENSAGGSINNLAGGVFRNDSALYNSGSIANSGQFYAGAISGDGSYLQTDGETIADGTLHASTVDIAGGSFSGNGAVTGAVSFGSASTLSPGLSVGHLDFTGDVLINGAIIMELAGVGRFDSINVDGILSLGSSSAINIRLLDGFSPDVSMAFDLLIADQIIGDLGAIVLPSGLGWDLRVVKTSSLAGTGGVLRLVAVPEPSSFLLTTFVSAVIIAALRKRRSGPNV
;
A
#
# COMPACT_ATOMS: atom_id res chain seq x y z
N MET A 1 -39.90 35.09 67.39
CA MET A 1 -39.40 34.21 68.46
C MET A 1 -37.93 34.58 68.65
N ASN A 2 -37.60 35.46 69.60
CA ASN A 2 -37.14 35.12 70.97
C ASN A 2 -35.95 34.13 70.94
N ALA A 3 -34.80 34.34 71.57
CA ALA A 3 -34.37 35.35 72.54
C ALA A 3 -32.83 35.27 72.75
N MET A 4 -32.24 36.42 73.09
CA MET A 4 -31.25 36.71 74.14
C MET A 4 -30.09 35.72 74.46
N ALA A 5 -28.87 36.26 74.61
CA ALA A 5 -28.28 36.52 75.95
C ALA A 5 -26.97 37.34 75.90
N ASN A 6 -26.86 38.25 76.88
CA ASN A 6 -25.77 39.18 77.18
C ASN A 6 -24.59 38.52 77.92
N GLY A 7 -23.43 39.21 77.96
CA GLY A 7 -22.39 38.97 78.98
C GLY A 7 -21.23 39.96 78.94
N TYR A 8 -21.06 40.73 80.02
CA TYR A 8 -20.11 41.83 80.26
C TYR A 8 -18.65 41.39 80.57
N SER A 9 -17.70 42.33 80.41
CA SER A 9 -16.76 42.83 81.47
C SER A 9 -15.24 42.84 81.17
N VAL A 10 -14.71 44.07 81.02
CA VAL A 10 -13.49 44.72 81.57
C VAL A 10 -12.23 43.91 81.93
N GLY A 11 -11.07 44.37 81.43
CA GLY A 11 -9.76 44.12 82.04
C GLY A 11 -8.57 44.76 81.30
N TRP A 12 -8.07 45.90 81.81
CA TRP A 12 -6.81 46.53 81.41
C TRP A 12 -5.60 45.72 81.91
N TYR A 13 -4.54 45.54 81.11
CA TYR A 13 -3.14 45.99 81.40
C TYR A 13 -2.06 45.38 80.47
N ARG A 14 -1.04 46.22 80.19
CA ARG A 14 0.34 45.96 79.71
C ARG A 14 0.60 45.87 78.20
N LYS A 15 1.20 46.95 77.67
CA LYS A 15 2.20 46.91 76.58
C LYS A 15 3.50 46.28 77.14
N PRO A 16 4.27 45.49 76.37
CA PRO A 16 5.25 46.10 75.47
C PRO A 16 5.46 45.38 74.13
N LEU A 17 5.93 46.16 73.14
CA LEU A 17 6.80 45.78 72.02
C LEU A 17 6.46 44.48 71.27
N VAL A 18 5.71 44.63 70.18
CA VAL A 18 5.83 43.73 69.02
C VAL A 18 6.05 44.60 67.79
N SER A 19 7.17 44.32 67.13
CA SER A 19 7.64 44.87 65.87
C SER A 19 6.52 45.10 64.88
N ALA A 20 6.39 46.35 64.42
CA ALA A 20 5.69 46.66 63.19
C ALA A 20 6.50 46.06 62.04
N ALA A 21 6.26 44.80 61.72
CA ALA A 21 6.61 44.25 60.43
C ALA A 21 5.75 45.00 59.42
N ILE A 22 6.39 45.92 58.68
CA ILE A 22 5.86 46.44 57.43
C ILE A 22 5.60 45.21 56.56
N ALA A 23 4.35 44.78 56.50
CA ALA A 23 3.88 43.91 55.44
C ALA A 23 3.89 44.75 54.16
N ALA A 24 5.10 44.97 53.63
CA ALA A 24 5.27 45.19 52.22
C ALA A 24 4.67 43.94 51.59
N CYS A 25 3.43 44.07 51.10
CA CYS A 25 2.97 43.22 50.02
C CYS A 25 3.95 43.46 48.88
N LEU A 26 5.07 42.72 48.89
CA LEU A 26 5.75 42.33 47.68
C LEU A 26 4.68 41.62 46.86
N PHE A 27 3.93 42.39 46.07
CA PHE A 27 3.79 41.98 44.69
C PHE A 27 5.23 41.88 44.19
N ALA A 28 5.83 40.70 44.37
CA ALA A 28 6.83 40.25 43.44
C ALA A 28 6.10 40.31 42.10
N SER A 29 6.23 41.44 41.41
CA SER A 29 6.07 41.48 39.97
C SER A 29 6.88 40.29 39.51
N ARG A 30 6.21 39.21 39.08
CA ARG A 30 6.89 38.19 38.29
C ARG A 30 7.56 39.00 37.20
N SER A 31 8.88 39.15 37.27
CA SER A 31 9.62 39.77 36.19
C SER A 31 9.38 38.85 35.02
N THR A 32 8.41 39.20 34.19
CA THR A 32 8.25 38.69 32.85
C THR A 32 9.49 39.16 32.11
N ALA A 33 10.62 38.47 32.29
CA ALA A 33 11.81 38.55 31.45
C ALA A 33 11.46 37.65 30.24
N ILE A 34 10.82 38.20 29.21
CA ILE A 34 11.41 38.84 28.01
C ILE A 34 12.38 37.88 27.31
N GLU A 35 11.92 37.39 26.15
CA GLU A 35 12.64 36.84 25.00
C GLU A 35 14.10 36.41 25.25
N TYR A 36 14.32 35.10 25.45
CA TYR A 36 15.64 34.49 25.30
C TYR A 36 15.94 34.31 23.80
N GLU A 37 16.20 35.42 23.11
CA GLU A 37 16.79 35.39 21.77
C GLU A 37 18.28 35.10 21.90
N ILE A 38 18.79 34.13 21.13
CA ILE A 38 20.22 33.83 21.14
C ILE A 38 20.98 34.92 20.37
N PHE A 39 21.92 35.59 21.03
CA PHE A 39 22.79 36.59 20.40
C PHE A 39 24.17 36.01 19.99
N PRO A 40 24.76 36.47 18.87
CA PRO A 40 24.23 37.50 17.98
C PRO A 40 23.14 36.97 17.04
N ASN A 41 22.10 37.78 16.80
CA ASN A 41 21.07 37.55 15.79
C ASN A 41 20.98 38.76 14.85
N PRO A 42 21.26 38.65 13.53
CA PRO A 42 21.67 37.44 12.82
C PRO A 42 23.08 36.96 13.22
N ASN A 43 23.27 35.65 13.18
CA ASN A 43 24.55 34.98 13.33
C ASN A 43 25.33 35.06 12.00
N VAL A 44 26.28 36.00 11.94
CA VAL A 44 27.05 36.36 10.74
C VAL A 44 28.30 35.49 10.54
N GLY A 45 28.97 35.69 9.40
CA GLY A 45 30.17 34.97 8.99
C GLY A 45 31.25 34.85 10.06
N ASN A 46 31.85 33.65 10.16
CA ASN A 46 32.90 33.27 11.13
C ASN A 46 32.45 33.21 12.58
N ASN A 47 31.15 33.32 12.87
CA ASN A 47 30.63 33.12 14.20
C ASN A 47 29.96 31.75 14.36
N THR A 48 30.16 31.13 15.53
CA THR A 48 29.52 29.86 15.90
C THR A 48 28.77 30.05 17.20
N ILE A 49 27.45 29.89 17.14
CA ILE A 49 26.59 29.80 18.32
C ILE A 49 26.51 28.31 18.67
N THR A 50 26.91 27.94 19.89
CA THR A 50 26.82 26.56 20.37
C THR A 50 25.84 26.49 21.53
N VAL A 51 24.85 25.61 21.44
CA VAL A 51 23.98 25.25 22.56
C VAL A 51 24.47 23.93 23.14
N LEU A 52 24.86 23.95 24.40
CA LEU A 52 25.46 22.85 25.13
C LEU A 52 24.39 22.07 25.91
N SER A 53 24.71 20.85 26.34
CA SER A 53 23.81 20.05 27.17
C SER A 53 23.55 20.64 28.56
N GLY A 54 24.40 21.56 29.01
CA GLY A 54 24.23 22.29 30.27
C GLY A 54 23.43 23.59 30.14
N ASP A 55 23.09 24.00 28.92
CA ASP A 55 22.26 25.17 28.69
C ASP A 55 20.81 24.76 28.99
N VAL A 56 20.23 25.40 30.01
CA VAL A 56 18.93 25.04 30.58
C VAL A 56 17.99 26.25 30.58
N GLY A 57 16.69 25.97 30.51
CA GLY A 57 15.63 26.97 30.53
C GLY A 57 15.42 27.63 31.90
N THR A 58 14.32 28.37 32.03
CA THR A 58 14.06 29.30 33.15
C THR A 58 14.01 28.66 34.56
N ASN A 59 13.95 27.33 34.68
CA ASN A 59 13.88 26.62 35.95
C ASN A 59 15.04 25.64 36.19
N ASN A 60 16.10 25.66 35.36
CA ASN A 60 17.28 24.80 35.48
C ASN A 60 16.98 23.27 35.38
N ALA A 61 15.73 22.91 35.04
CA ALA A 61 15.24 21.54 34.87
C ALA A 61 14.76 21.29 33.43
N ASP A 62 14.37 22.35 32.72
CA ASP A 62 13.88 22.30 31.34
C ASP A 62 15.02 22.49 30.31
N PRO A 63 14.85 21.96 29.08
CA PRO A 63 15.72 22.25 27.95
C PRO A 63 15.92 23.75 27.72
N PHE A 64 16.92 24.12 26.91
CA PHE A 64 17.05 25.50 26.46
C PHE A 64 15.84 25.88 25.59
N GLU A 65 15.06 26.88 26.01
CA GLU A 65 13.88 27.35 25.29
C GLU A 65 14.19 28.64 24.52
N ASN A 66 13.95 28.65 23.21
CA ASN A 66 14.01 29.85 22.38
C ASN A 66 12.60 30.29 21.98
N PHE A 67 12.24 31.50 22.39
CA PHE A 67 10.97 32.16 22.09
C PHE A 67 11.06 33.22 20.97
N GLY A 68 12.23 33.35 20.34
CA GLY A 68 12.52 34.37 19.33
C GLY A 68 12.90 33.79 17.97
N ALA A 69 13.48 34.65 17.12
CA ALA A 69 14.05 34.22 15.85
C ALA A 69 15.53 33.86 16.02
N ILE A 70 15.99 32.78 15.40
CA ILE A 70 17.41 32.48 15.23
C ILE A 70 17.70 32.54 13.74
N ASN A 71 18.46 33.54 13.30
CA ASN A 71 18.83 33.74 11.91
C ASN A 71 20.31 33.42 11.72
N VAL A 72 20.63 32.35 11.00
CA VAL A 72 22.00 32.00 10.62
C VAL A 72 22.20 32.39 9.17
N VAL A 73 23.07 33.36 8.90
CA VAL A 73 23.33 33.83 7.53
C VAL A 73 24.65 33.27 7.00
N SER A 74 25.04 33.66 5.78
CA SER A 74 26.24 33.16 5.11
C SER A 74 27.48 33.16 6.00
N GLY A 75 28.08 31.97 6.17
CA GLY A 75 29.30 31.74 6.95
C GLY A 75 29.09 31.65 8.48
N GLY A 76 27.86 31.82 8.98
CA GLY A 76 27.51 31.58 10.37
C GLY A 76 27.15 30.11 10.62
N THR A 77 27.39 29.65 11.85
CA THR A 77 27.05 28.28 12.27
C THR A 77 26.21 28.30 13.55
N LEU A 78 25.07 27.60 13.55
CA LEU A 78 24.38 27.18 14.76
C LEU A 78 24.74 25.72 15.03
N ARG A 79 25.27 25.41 16.21
CA ARG A 79 25.62 24.06 16.63
C ARG A 79 24.81 23.68 17.86
N ASN A 80 23.98 22.65 17.76
CA ASN A 80 23.25 22.08 18.88
C ASN A 80 23.93 20.80 19.38
N VAL A 81 24.41 20.83 20.62
CA VAL A 81 25.03 19.71 21.33
C VAL A 81 24.13 19.23 22.48
N GLY A 82 23.09 20.00 22.82
CA GLY A 82 22.19 19.76 23.95
C GLY A 82 20.75 19.50 23.54
N GLN A 83 19.81 19.88 24.41
CA GLN A 83 18.39 19.89 24.12
C GLN A 83 17.92 21.33 23.93
N MET A 84 17.25 21.59 22.81
CA MET A 84 16.72 22.89 22.44
C MET A 84 15.25 22.75 22.05
N ASP A 85 14.40 23.54 22.68
CA ASP A 85 13.00 23.66 22.33
C ASP A 85 12.75 25.06 21.73
N ILE A 86 12.21 25.09 20.51
CA ILE A 86 11.76 26.30 19.82
C ILE A 86 10.26 26.39 20.07
N LEU A 87 9.90 27.30 20.97
CA LEU A 87 8.55 27.42 21.52
C LEU A 87 7.93 28.75 21.16
N PHE A 88 6.64 28.75 20.87
CA PHE A 88 5.85 29.94 20.64
C PHE A 88 5.55 30.69 21.92
N GLN A 89 5.66 32.01 21.85
CA GLN A 89 5.24 32.86 22.94
C GLN A 89 3.76 33.26 22.77
N GLU A 90 2.89 32.67 23.60
CA GLU A 90 1.46 33.02 23.63
C GLU A 90 1.22 34.52 23.89
N VAL A 91 2.12 35.16 24.64
CA VAL A 91 2.01 36.57 25.04
C VAL A 91 2.88 37.43 24.13
N GLY A 92 2.30 37.89 23.02
CA GLY A 92 2.97 38.80 22.07
C GLY A 92 2.78 38.42 20.60
N GLY A 93 2.44 37.14 20.33
CA GLY A 93 2.04 36.68 19.00
C GLY A 93 3.19 36.55 17.98
N SER A 94 4.44 36.67 18.41
CA SER A 94 5.60 36.46 17.55
C SER A 94 5.84 34.96 17.34
N LEU A 95 5.97 34.53 16.09
CA LEU A 95 6.34 33.15 15.76
C LEU A 95 7.83 32.94 16.07
N SER A 96 8.16 31.84 16.73
CA SER A 96 9.54 31.40 16.89
C SER A 96 10.01 30.76 15.60
N THR A 97 11.13 31.25 15.07
CA THR A 97 11.63 30.80 13.77
C THR A 97 13.11 30.50 13.83
N VAL A 98 13.53 29.37 13.26
CA VAL A 98 14.94 29.15 12.93
C VAL A 98 15.09 29.28 11.43
N ASN A 99 15.86 30.28 11.00
CA ASN A 99 16.13 30.56 9.59
C ASN A 99 17.61 30.28 9.31
N ILE A 100 17.89 29.23 8.56
CA ILE A 100 19.23 28.93 8.04
C ILE A 100 19.30 29.50 6.63
N GLY A 101 19.77 30.74 6.51
CA GLY A 101 19.91 31.43 5.23
C GLY A 101 20.94 30.78 4.31
N ALA A 102 20.96 31.20 3.05
CA ALA A 102 21.94 30.72 2.07
C ALA A 102 23.38 30.90 2.59
N GLY A 103 24.17 29.83 2.55
CA GLY A 103 25.54 29.78 3.09
C GLY A 103 25.63 29.67 4.63
N GLY A 104 24.51 29.68 5.35
CA GLY A 104 24.46 29.38 6.78
C GLY A 104 24.46 27.87 7.03
N LEU A 105 24.88 27.48 8.23
CA LEU A 105 25.01 26.07 8.64
C LEU A 105 24.30 25.81 9.98
N LEU A 106 23.49 24.76 10.03
CA LEU A 106 23.04 24.14 11.27
C LEU A 106 23.68 22.75 11.42
N GLU A 107 24.27 22.48 12.57
CA GLU A 107 24.79 21.17 12.95
C GLU A 107 24.14 20.70 14.25
N THR A 108 23.66 19.46 14.30
CA THR A 108 23.31 18.79 15.55
C THR A 108 24.31 17.67 15.82
N THR A 109 24.56 17.32 17.07
CA THR A 109 25.43 16.19 17.43
C THR A 109 24.63 14.96 17.84
N ALA A 110 25.25 13.79 17.81
CA ALA A 110 24.66 12.57 18.36
C ALA A 110 24.15 12.80 19.79
N GLY A 111 22.90 12.42 20.05
CA GLY A 111 22.22 12.57 21.34
C GLY A 111 21.65 13.97 21.62
N SER A 112 21.92 14.97 20.78
CA SER A 112 21.25 16.29 20.88
C SER A 112 19.81 16.21 20.39
N LYS A 113 18.97 17.13 20.86
CA LYS A 113 17.55 17.23 20.46
C LYS A 113 17.20 18.66 20.11
N MET A 114 16.45 18.86 19.04
CA MET A 114 15.88 20.14 18.64
C MET A 114 14.39 19.94 18.33
N ASN A 115 13.51 20.48 19.17
CA ASN A 115 12.07 20.39 18.98
C ASN A 115 11.53 21.74 18.50
N PHE A 116 10.70 21.71 17.46
CA PHE A 116 9.90 22.85 17.04
C PHE A 116 8.45 22.55 17.39
N ASP A 117 7.82 23.45 18.14
CA ASP A 117 6.44 23.29 18.56
C ASP A 117 5.44 23.48 17.41
N SER A 118 4.15 23.41 17.74
CA SER A 118 3.05 23.43 16.79
C SER A 118 2.83 24.78 16.10
N VAL A 119 3.63 25.82 16.29
CA VAL A 119 3.54 27.02 15.45
C VAL A 119 4.92 27.59 15.07
N SER A 120 6.00 26.95 15.52
CA SER A 120 7.35 27.35 15.17
C SER A 120 7.70 26.93 13.74
N HIS A 121 8.46 27.79 13.04
CA HIS A 121 8.87 27.54 11.66
C HIS A 121 10.37 27.23 11.58
N PHE A 122 10.71 26.22 10.79
CA PHE A 122 12.09 25.91 10.44
C PHE A 122 12.31 26.11 8.94
N ASN A 123 12.96 27.21 8.58
CA ASN A 123 13.19 27.59 7.18
C ASN A 123 14.68 27.40 6.84
N VAL A 124 14.95 26.63 5.80
CA VAL A 124 16.31 26.27 5.39
C VAL A 124 16.53 26.68 3.94
N SER A 125 17.40 27.65 3.73
CA SER A 125 18.00 28.00 2.43
C SER A 125 19.50 27.68 2.38
N GLY A 126 20.11 27.31 3.51
CA GLY A 126 21.51 26.90 3.63
C GLY A 126 21.68 25.39 3.78
N VAL A 127 22.58 24.98 4.68
CA VAL A 127 22.94 23.58 4.93
C VAL A 127 22.53 23.18 6.34
N VAL A 128 21.94 21.99 6.47
CA VAL A 128 21.65 21.34 7.75
C VAL A 128 22.31 19.97 7.77
N THR A 129 23.06 19.68 8.84
CA THR A 129 23.61 18.36 9.12
C THR A 129 23.05 17.88 10.46
N ASN A 130 22.15 16.91 10.41
CA ASN A 130 21.52 16.34 11.60
C ASN A 130 22.20 15.03 12.02
N LEU A 131 22.93 15.02 13.14
CA LEU A 131 23.42 13.78 13.79
C LEU A 131 22.59 13.41 15.03
N GLY A 132 21.70 14.31 15.50
CA GLY A 132 20.83 14.14 16.66
C GLY A 132 19.37 13.89 16.27
N ASP A 133 18.44 14.40 17.09
CA ASP A 133 17.00 14.36 16.85
C ASP A 133 16.46 15.76 16.51
N ILE A 134 15.91 15.95 15.31
CA ILE A 134 15.16 17.14 14.94
C ILE A 134 13.69 16.74 14.77
N SER A 135 12.81 17.29 15.60
CA SER A 135 11.36 17.08 15.50
C SER A 135 10.66 18.41 15.20
N ALA A 136 9.86 18.46 14.15
CA ALA A 136 9.00 19.62 13.88
C ALA A 136 7.52 19.27 13.91
N ASP A 137 6.82 20.00 14.77
CA ASP A 137 5.40 19.80 15.01
C ASP A 137 4.51 20.60 14.06
N TRP A 138 5.03 21.61 13.35
CA TRP A 138 4.26 22.42 12.40
C TRP A 138 4.82 22.41 10.98
N SER A 139 5.76 23.31 10.66
CA SER A 139 6.25 23.48 9.29
C SER A 139 7.77 23.50 9.18
N ILE A 140 8.29 22.64 8.31
CA ILE A 140 9.66 22.73 7.78
C ILE A 140 9.60 23.10 6.31
N GLN A 141 10.39 24.09 5.92
CA GLN A 141 10.55 24.50 4.53
C GLN A 141 12.02 24.39 4.13
N LEU A 142 12.33 23.47 3.22
CA LEU A 142 13.61 23.47 2.51
C LEU A 142 13.41 24.27 1.22
N ALA A 143 14.11 25.39 1.08
CA ALA A 143 14.09 26.20 -0.13
C ALA A 143 14.88 25.54 -1.26
N GLU A 144 14.63 25.96 -2.49
CA GLU A 144 15.43 25.52 -3.63
C GLU A 144 16.92 25.80 -3.41
N GLY A 145 17.77 24.82 -3.71
CA GLY A 145 19.22 24.88 -3.51
C GLY A 145 19.71 24.62 -2.08
N SER A 146 18.81 24.49 -1.09
CA SER A 146 19.19 24.06 0.26
C SER A 146 19.56 22.58 0.32
N GLN A 147 20.35 22.22 1.34
CA GLN A 147 20.78 20.85 1.59
C GLN A 147 20.46 20.44 3.02
N PHE A 148 19.71 19.36 3.19
CA PHE A 148 19.46 18.74 4.48
C PHE A 148 20.03 17.33 4.48
N THR A 149 21.01 17.07 5.34
CA THR A 149 21.57 15.74 5.55
C THR A 149 21.15 15.22 6.91
N ASN A 150 20.31 14.18 6.93
CA ASN A 150 20.07 13.38 8.14
C ASN A 150 21.12 12.29 8.20
N ALA A 151 22.16 12.47 9.00
CA ALA A 151 23.31 11.58 9.06
C ALA A 151 22.97 10.23 9.73
N VAL A 152 23.91 9.28 9.66
CA VAL A 152 23.78 7.98 10.33
C VAL A 152 23.54 8.19 11.84
N GLY A 153 22.50 7.56 12.37
CA GLY A 153 22.06 7.71 13.76
C GLY A 153 21.19 8.95 14.04
N GLY A 154 21.09 9.87 13.08
CA GLY A 154 20.19 11.01 13.15
C GLY A 154 18.72 10.58 12.98
N ILE A 155 17.85 11.23 13.74
CA ILE A 155 16.40 11.09 13.63
C ILE A 155 15.84 12.44 13.20
N PHE A 156 15.01 12.40 12.16
CA PHE A 156 14.27 13.55 11.70
C PHE A 156 12.79 13.23 11.70
N THR A 157 11.97 14.06 12.34
CA THR A 157 10.52 13.82 12.49
C THR A 157 9.73 15.02 11.99
N ASN A 158 8.88 14.79 10.98
CA ASN A 158 7.85 15.72 10.52
C ASN A 158 6.48 15.28 11.06
N LYS A 159 5.78 16.11 11.85
CA LYS A 159 4.47 15.74 12.42
C LYS A 159 3.25 16.39 11.80
N GLN A 160 3.35 17.58 11.19
CA GLN A 160 2.17 18.26 10.60
C GLN A 160 2.37 18.80 9.19
N GLY A 161 3.60 19.09 8.76
CA GLY A 161 3.82 19.74 7.48
C GLY A 161 5.28 19.92 7.13
N ALA A 162 5.69 19.38 5.98
CA ALA A 162 7.01 19.60 5.42
C ALA A 162 6.89 19.88 3.92
N ALA A 163 7.57 20.93 3.46
CA ALA A 163 7.70 21.22 2.03
C ALA A 163 9.17 21.29 1.67
N PHE A 164 9.66 20.31 0.94
CA PHE A 164 11.06 20.22 0.57
C PHE A 164 11.23 20.55 -0.91
N ASN A 165 11.72 21.75 -1.19
CA ASN A 165 12.09 22.19 -2.54
C ASN A 165 13.61 22.06 -2.79
N GLY A 166 14.40 21.83 -1.74
CA GLY A 166 15.84 21.54 -1.81
C GLY A 166 16.13 20.04 -1.82
N THR A 167 17.38 19.68 -1.55
CA THR A 167 17.82 18.28 -1.48
C THR A 167 17.75 17.76 -0.04
N LEU A 168 17.08 16.63 0.17
CA LEU A 168 17.11 15.86 1.41
C LEU A 168 17.90 14.56 1.17
N THR A 169 18.99 14.37 1.91
CA THR A 169 19.74 13.11 1.94
C THR A 169 19.59 12.46 3.30
N ASN A 170 18.99 11.28 3.35
CA ASN A 170 18.78 10.52 4.57
C ASN A 170 19.73 9.32 4.64
N PHE A 171 20.62 9.32 5.62
CA PHE A 171 21.45 8.19 6.06
C PHE A 171 20.96 7.59 7.40
N GLY A 172 20.02 8.25 8.08
CA GLY A 172 19.48 7.86 9.37
C GLY A 172 18.01 7.44 9.29
N THR A 173 17.21 7.83 10.28
CA THR A 173 15.76 7.61 10.30
C THR A 173 15.03 8.92 9.99
N PHE A 174 14.23 8.93 8.92
CA PHE A 174 13.24 9.97 8.67
C PHE A 174 11.84 9.44 9.00
N GLN A 175 11.08 10.17 9.81
CA GLN A 175 9.70 9.87 10.17
C GLN A 175 8.78 10.97 9.65
N ASN A 176 7.88 10.62 8.74
CA ASN A 176 6.70 11.42 8.46
C ASN A 176 5.56 10.90 9.34
N ALA A 177 5.41 11.46 10.53
CA ALA A 177 4.59 10.92 11.61
C ALA A 177 3.13 11.38 11.52
N THR A 178 2.19 10.60 12.08
CA THR A 178 0.86 11.14 12.41
C THR A 178 0.94 12.07 13.63
N PRO A 179 0.39 13.30 13.62
CA PRO A 179 0.20 14.03 14.85
C PRO A 179 -0.88 13.33 15.66
N GLY A 180 -0.80 13.42 16.98
CA GLY A 180 -1.75 12.84 17.94
C GLY A 180 -3.19 13.37 17.85
N SER A 181 -3.57 14.08 16.78
CA SER A 181 -4.89 14.72 16.58
C SER A 181 -5.52 14.48 15.20
N GLY A 182 -4.98 13.58 14.36
CA GLY A 182 -5.74 13.02 13.22
C GLY A 182 -5.56 13.68 11.85
N ALA A 183 -4.57 14.57 11.67
CA ALA A 183 -4.13 15.02 10.35
C ALA A 183 -2.68 14.60 10.13
N GLY A 184 -2.44 13.39 9.61
CA GLY A 184 -1.09 12.84 9.38
C GLY A 184 -0.07 13.87 8.86
N GLY A 185 1.21 13.76 9.24
CA GLY A 185 2.26 14.64 8.74
C GLY A 185 2.20 14.71 7.23
N TYR A 186 2.01 15.91 6.68
CA TYR A 186 1.89 16.12 5.24
C TYR A 186 3.25 16.52 4.67
N LEU A 187 3.87 15.62 3.90
CA LEU A 187 5.16 15.83 3.29
C LEU A 187 5.01 16.08 1.79
N VAL A 188 5.35 17.29 1.34
CA VAL A 188 5.40 17.67 -0.07
C VAL A 188 6.85 17.65 -0.55
N GLN A 189 7.21 16.65 -1.34
CA GLN A 189 8.55 16.52 -1.95
C GLN A 189 8.56 17.17 -3.33
N ARG A 190 9.20 18.34 -3.44
CA ARG A 190 9.39 19.12 -4.68
C ARG A 190 10.83 19.18 -5.16
N GLY A 191 11.79 18.87 -4.29
CA GLY A 191 13.19 18.65 -4.62
C GLY A 191 13.57 17.17 -4.54
N ASP A 192 14.86 16.90 -4.62
CA ASP A 192 15.39 15.53 -4.58
C ASP A 192 15.39 14.99 -3.16
N PHE A 193 14.84 13.79 -2.97
CA PHE A 193 14.95 13.03 -1.73
C PHE A 193 15.69 11.72 -2.00
N ASP A 194 16.85 11.56 -1.36
CA ASP A 194 17.68 10.37 -1.46
C ASP A 194 17.73 9.64 -0.10
N ASN A 195 17.04 8.51 0.00
CA ASN A 195 17.08 7.60 1.14
C ASN A 195 18.18 6.57 0.92
N GLN A 196 19.33 6.76 1.55
CA GLN A 196 20.56 6.02 1.30
C GLN A 196 20.49 4.57 1.80
N ALA A 197 21.48 3.77 1.40
CA ALA A 197 21.61 2.40 1.89
C ALA A 197 21.67 2.38 3.43
N ALA A 198 20.98 1.42 4.05
CA ALA A 198 20.78 1.28 5.50
C ALA A 198 19.98 2.42 6.18
N ALA A 199 19.52 3.43 5.44
CA ALA A 199 18.62 4.44 5.96
C ALA A 199 17.17 3.96 5.97
N THR A 200 16.36 4.53 6.87
CA THR A 200 14.94 4.19 7.00
C THR A 200 14.09 5.43 6.82
N PHE A 201 13.06 5.34 5.98
CA PHE A 201 11.98 6.30 5.91
C PHE A 201 10.66 5.66 6.35
N LEU A 202 10.14 6.12 7.48
CA LEU A 202 8.87 5.70 8.04
C LEU A 202 7.78 6.70 7.64
N ASN A 203 6.88 6.28 6.76
CA ASN A 203 5.70 7.05 6.43
C ASN A 203 4.47 6.56 7.21
N HIS A 204 4.15 7.32 8.24
CA HIS A 204 2.88 7.25 8.97
C HIS A 204 1.95 8.42 8.61
N GLY A 205 2.39 9.37 7.77
CA GLY A 205 1.61 10.50 7.30
C GLY A 205 1.22 10.38 5.83
N GLU A 206 0.90 11.51 5.22
CA GLU A 206 0.70 11.61 3.77
C GLU A 206 1.96 12.16 3.10
N VAL A 207 2.37 11.51 2.02
CA VAL A 207 3.45 11.99 1.14
C VAL A 207 2.84 12.36 -0.20
N LEU A 208 3.13 13.58 -0.66
CA LEU A 208 2.94 14.02 -2.03
C LEU A 208 4.31 14.20 -2.68
N ASN A 209 4.72 13.25 -3.51
CA ASN A 209 5.92 13.39 -4.32
C ASN A 209 5.62 14.09 -5.65
N VAL A 210 6.28 15.19 -5.96
CA VAL A 210 6.23 15.84 -7.28
C VAL A 210 7.61 15.98 -7.94
N ALA A 211 8.62 15.31 -7.39
CA ALA A 211 10.01 15.37 -7.84
C ALA A 211 10.67 13.98 -7.80
N THR A 212 11.99 13.92 -7.57
CA THR A 212 12.73 12.65 -7.53
C THR A 212 12.79 12.09 -6.11
N ILE A 213 12.38 10.83 -5.94
CA ILE A 213 12.70 10.04 -4.76
C ILE A 213 13.58 8.86 -5.18
N ASN A 214 14.78 8.78 -4.64
CA ASN A 214 15.65 7.61 -4.79
C ASN A 214 15.67 6.86 -3.45
N ASN A 215 15.27 5.59 -3.47
CA ASN A 215 15.30 4.71 -2.32
C ASN A 215 16.37 3.63 -2.51
N HIS A 216 17.45 3.71 -1.74
CA HIS A 216 18.48 2.69 -1.62
C HIS A 216 18.42 1.92 -0.29
N GLY A 217 17.66 2.43 0.69
CA GLY A 217 17.42 1.81 1.99
C GLY A 217 16.01 1.24 2.11
N ASP A 218 15.39 1.42 3.28
CA ASP A 218 14.06 0.91 3.57
C ASP A 218 13.02 2.04 3.64
N ILE A 219 11.90 1.87 2.94
CA ILE A 219 10.69 2.68 3.09
C ILE A 219 9.60 1.81 3.69
N SER A 220 8.99 2.29 4.77
CA SER A 220 7.82 1.66 5.40
C SER A 220 6.62 2.59 5.29
N ASN A 221 5.61 2.20 4.51
CA ASN A 221 4.39 2.97 4.31
C ASN A 221 3.21 2.32 5.06
N THR A 222 2.53 3.10 5.90
CA THR A 222 1.35 2.67 6.65
C THR A 222 0.11 3.53 6.39
N VAL A 223 0.26 4.60 5.60
CA VAL A 223 -0.84 5.51 5.22
C VAL A 223 -0.68 5.86 3.73
N ASN A 224 -0.69 7.13 3.33
CA ASN A 224 -0.78 7.52 1.94
C ASN A 224 0.59 7.89 1.38
N PHE A 225 1.01 7.18 0.34
CA PHE A 225 2.15 7.55 -0.49
C PHE A 225 1.65 7.90 -1.89
N ASN A 226 1.46 9.19 -2.14
CA ASN A 226 0.90 9.68 -3.39
C ASN A 226 1.99 10.31 -4.25
N SER A 227 2.03 9.92 -5.51
CA SER A 227 2.84 10.60 -6.50
C SER A 227 1.96 11.56 -7.30
N GLY A 228 2.35 12.83 -7.34
CA GLY A 228 1.63 13.86 -8.08
C GLY A 228 1.68 13.59 -9.58
N VAL A 229 0.63 14.01 -10.30
CA VAL A 229 0.45 13.68 -11.72
C VAL A 229 1.64 14.12 -12.57
N ASN A 230 2.29 13.15 -13.25
CA ASN A 230 3.23 13.35 -14.37
C ASN A 230 4.43 14.29 -14.13
N ARG A 231 4.87 14.50 -12.87
CA ARG A 231 5.94 15.48 -12.56
C ARG A 231 7.15 14.95 -11.82
N GLY A 232 7.09 13.75 -11.25
CA GLY A 232 8.20 13.14 -10.51
C GLY A 232 8.65 11.79 -11.06
N VAL A 233 9.75 11.31 -10.48
CA VAL A 233 10.31 9.98 -10.72
C VAL A 233 10.55 9.36 -9.36
N PHE A 234 10.14 8.11 -9.17
CA PHE A 234 10.60 7.35 -8.03
C PHE A 234 11.48 6.20 -8.52
N ARG A 235 12.59 5.95 -7.82
CA ARG A 235 13.47 4.81 -8.03
C ARG A 235 13.57 3.99 -6.75
N ASN A 236 13.05 2.78 -6.76
CA ASN A 236 13.19 1.81 -5.68
C ASN A 236 14.35 0.85 -5.98
N GLY A 237 15.51 1.10 -5.40
CA GLY A 237 16.66 0.19 -5.41
C GLY A 237 16.85 -0.61 -4.12
N GLY A 238 16.26 -0.16 -3.01
CA GLY A 238 16.19 -0.89 -1.74
C GLY A 238 14.85 -1.59 -1.53
N THR A 239 14.31 -1.53 -0.32
CA THR A 239 13.02 -2.15 0.05
C THR A 239 11.94 -1.08 0.19
N LEU A 240 10.78 -1.31 -0.42
CA LEU A 240 9.55 -0.59 -0.12
C LEU A 240 8.52 -1.57 0.45
N ASN A 241 8.11 -1.34 1.69
CA ASN A 241 7.06 -2.10 2.37
C ASN A 241 5.80 -1.24 2.48
N ASN A 242 4.77 -1.56 1.70
CA ASN A 242 3.44 -1.00 1.85
C ASN A 242 2.60 -1.93 2.75
N PHE A 243 2.45 -1.57 4.02
CA PHE A 243 1.72 -2.37 5.01
C PHE A 243 0.20 -2.32 4.77
N ALA A 244 -0.56 -3.16 5.49
CA ALA A 244 -2.00 -3.37 5.30
C ALA A 244 -2.84 -2.08 5.27
N ASP A 245 -2.51 -1.11 6.12
CA ASP A 245 -3.21 0.18 6.19
C ASP A 245 -2.70 1.21 5.14
N GLY A 246 -1.61 0.87 4.47
CA GLY A 246 -0.94 1.72 3.51
C GLY A 246 -1.60 1.69 2.12
N THR A 247 -1.68 2.87 1.51
CA THR A 247 -2.04 3.06 0.12
C THR A 247 -0.89 3.74 -0.62
N VAL A 248 -0.46 3.15 -1.73
CA VAL A 248 0.46 3.78 -2.68
C VAL A 248 -0.25 4.04 -4.00
N THR A 249 -0.18 5.27 -4.49
CA THR A 249 -0.73 5.66 -5.79
C THR A 249 0.37 6.16 -6.70
N ASN A 250 0.67 5.39 -7.76
CA ASN A 250 1.61 5.75 -8.80
C ASN A 250 0.92 6.47 -9.96
N ARG A 251 1.16 7.77 -10.09
CA ARG A 251 0.79 8.63 -11.23
C ARG A 251 2.02 9.23 -11.90
N GLN A 252 3.18 8.61 -11.70
CA GLN A 252 4.48 9.05 -12.17
C GLN A 252 5.16 7.94 -12.95
N ARG A 253 6.42 8.17 -13.33
CA ARG A 253 7.29 7.10 -13.79
C ARG A 253 7.97 6.46 -12.59
N TRP A 254 7.79 5.16 -12.44
CA TRP A 254 8.32 4.42 -11.32
C TRP A 254 9.27 3.31 -11.79
N PHE A 255 10.44 3.23 -11.19
CA PHE A 255 11.41 2.17 -11.45
C PHE A 255 11.63 1.34 -10.20
N ASN A 256 11.54 0.03 -10.33
CA ASN A 256 11.84 -0.94 -9.29
C ASN A 256 13.00 -1.83 -9.73
N THR A 257 14.13 -1.68 -9.05
CA THR A 257 15.30 -2.57 -9.18
C THR A 257 15.57 -3.33 -7.87
N GLY A 258 14.85 -3.01 -6.79
CA GLY A 258 14.90 -3.68 -5.48
C GLY A 258 13.64 -4.47 -5.17
N GLU A 259 13.17 -4.41 -3.93
CA GLU A 259 11.98 -5.14 -3.48
C GLU A 259 10.80 -4.19 -3.22
N LEU A 260 9.64 -4.53 -3.79
CA LEU A 260 8.37 -3.87 -3.53
C LEU A 260 7.41 -4.88 -2.91
N ASN A 261 7.17 -4.75 -1.61
CA ASN A 261 6.28 -5.61 -0.84
C ASN A 261 4.96 -4.88 -0.58
N ASN A 262 3.85 -5.42 -1.09
CA ASN A 262 2.52 -4.84 -0.92
C ASN A 262 1.62 -5.77 -0.10
N ALA A 263 1.28 -5.35 1.12
CA ALA A 263 0.23 -5.94 1.95
C ALA A 263 -1.01 -5.05 2.07
N GLY A 264 -0.92 -3.77 1.67
CA GLY A 264 -2.04 -2.83 1.58
C GLY A 264 -2.56 -2.65 0.16
N VAL A 265 -2.87 -1.41 -0.23
CA VAL A 265 -3.31 -1.07 -1.59
C VAL A 265 -2.17 -0.45 -2.38
N PHE A 266 -1.91 -0.99 -3.56
CA PHE A 266 -1.02 -0.41 -4.55
C PHE A 266 -1.78 -0.15 -5.85
N ASP A 267 -1.77 1.09 -6.31
CA ASP A 267 -2.50 1.53 -7.50
C ASP A 267 -1.51 2.13 -8.52
N ASN A 268 -1.21 1.37 -9.58
CA ASN A 268 -0.54 1.88 -10.77
C ASN A 268 -1.57 2.56 -11.68
N HIS A 269 -1.90 3.79 -11.29
CA HIS A 269 -3.06 4.54 -11.76
C HIS A 269 -2.98 4.88 -13.26
N PRO A 270 -4.10 4.89 -14.01
CA PRO A 270 -4.13 5.08 -15.47
C PRO A 270 -3.61 6.45 -15.93
N SER A 271 -3.63 7.46 -15.05
CA SER A 271 -3.08 8.79 -15.34
C SER A 271 -1.56 8.87 -15.21
N GLY A 272 -0.90 7.79 -14.80
CA GLY A 272 0.56 7.71 -14.64
C GLY A 272 1.31 7.36 -15.92
N ILE A 273 2.64 7.43 -15.85
CA ILE A 273 3.52 7.09 -16.98
C ILE A 273 3.80 5.58 -17.01
N GLY A 274 3.70 4.91 -15.86
CA GLY A 274 3.82 3.47 -15.72
C GLY A 274 4.81 3.05 -14.64
N LEU A 275 4.93 1.73 -14.47
CA LEU A 275 5.83 1.07 -13.55
C LEU A 275 6.76 0.14 -14.32
N GLU A 276 8.07 0.31 -14.13
CA GLU A 276 9.07 -0.61 -14.65
C GLU A 276 9.62 -1.45 -13.51
N ASN A 277 9.41 -2.76 -13.56
CA ASN A 277 10.12 -3.73 -12.73
C ASN A 277 11.31 -4.27 -13.53
N SER A 278 12.48 -3.69 -13.31
CA SER A 278 13.70 -4.01 -14.06
C SER A 278 14.26 -5.38 -13.64
N ALA A 279 15.20 -5.91 -14.42
CA ALA A 279 15.88 -7.16 -14.10
C ALA A 279 16.54 -7.08 -12.71
N GLY A 280 16.28 -8.08 -11.87
CA GLY A 280 16.71 -8.10 -10.46
C GLY A 280 15.70 -7.48 -9.47
N GLY A 281 14.72 -6.71 -9.95
CA GLY A 281 13.62 -6.21 -9.15
C GLY A 281 12.56 -7.28 -8.86
N SER A 282 11.92 -7.18 -7.70
CA SER A 282 10.78 -8.01 -7.32
C SER A 282 9.58 -7.17 -6.90
N ILE A 283 8.40 -7.59 -7.34
CA ILE A 283 7.10 -7.08 -6.86
C ILE A 283 6.39 -8.25 -6.17
N ASN A 284 6.14 -8.11 -4.87
CA ASN A 284 5.49 -9.12 -4.04
C ASN A 284 4.15 -8.57 -3.56
N ASN A 285 3.05 -9.01 -4.17
CA ASN A 285 1.71 -8.76 -3.65
C ASN A 285 1.36 -9.84 -2.62
N LEU A 286 1.48 -9.48 -1.35
CA LEU A 286 1.32 -10.37 -0.20
C LEU A 286 -0.16 -10.68 0.07
N ALA A 287 -0.42 -11.72 0.86
CA ALA A 287 -1.77 -12.07 1.28
C ALA A 287 -2.48 -10.88 1.95
N GLY A 288 -3.72 -10.61 1.53
CA GLY A 288 -4.49 -9.43 1.94
C GLY A 288 -4.18 -8.15 1.17
N GLY A 289 -3.07 -8.10 0.43
CA GLY A 289 -2.70 -6.99 -0.43
C GLY A 289 -3.55 -6.92 -1.70
N VAL A 290 -3.77 -5.70 -2.19
CA VAL A 290 -4.43 -5.42 -3.46
C VAL A 290 -3.48 -4.64 -4.36
N PHE A 291 -3.14 -5.21 -5.51
CA PHE A 291 -2.34 -4.56 -6.54
C PHE A 291 -3.21 -4.30 -7.77
N ARG A 292 -3.47 -3.03 -8.08
CA ARG A 292 -4.20 -2.60 -9.27
C ARG A 292 -3.23 -2.08 -10.31
N ASN A 293 -3.17 -2.76 -11.45
CA ASN A 293 -2.39 -2.30 -12.59
C ASN A 293 -3.31 -1.76 -13.69
N ASP A 294 -3.71 -0.49 -13.57
CA ASP A 294 -4.58 0.19 -14.52
C ASP A 294 -3.79 1.02 -15.56
N SER A 295 -2.46 1.01 -15.47
CA SER A 295 -1.52 1.64 -16.42
C SER A 295 -0.52 0.60 -16.95
N ALA A 296 0.44 1.06 -17.76
CA ALA A 296 1.49 0.21 -18.27
C ALA A 296 2.42 -0.27 -17.15
N LEU A 297 2.65 -1.58 -17.11
CA LEU A 297 3.67 -2.23 -16.30
C LEU A 297 4.61 -3.02 -17.21
N TYR A 298 5.90 -2.68 -17.18
CA TYR A 298 6.95 -3.42 -17.87
C TYR A 298 7.73 -4.26 -16.86
N ASN A 299 7.63 -5.57 -16.95
CA ASN A 299 8.25 -6.53 -16.06
C ASN A 299 9.38 -7.30 -16.77
N SER A 300 10.61 -7.08 -16.32
CA SER A 300 11.78 -7.90 -16.64
C SER A 300 12.39 -8.57 -15.40
N GLY A 301 11.85 -8.28 -14.22
CA GLY A 301 12.15 -8.96 -12.96
C GLY A 301 11.13 -10.04 -12.64
N SER A 302 10.81 -10.21 -11.36
CA SER A 302 9.78 -11.14 -10.88
C SER A 302 8.56 -10.43 -10.30
N ILE A 303 7.38 -11.00 -10.56
CA ILE A 303 6.13 -10.66 -9.87
C ILE A 303 5.66 -11.91 -9.15
N ALA A 304 5.42 -11.79 -7.84
CA ALA A 304 4.81 -12.83 -7.01
C ALA A 304 3.48 -12.32 -6.45
N ASN A 305 2.43 -13.13 -6.59
CA ASN A 305 1.10 -12.84 -6.08
C ASN A 305 0.63 -13.91 -5.08
N SER A 306 0.14 -13.43 -3.94
CA SER A 306 -0.61 -14.19 -2.93
C SER A 306 -1.82 -13.40 -2.41
N GLY A 307 -2.03 -12.18 -2.92
CA GLY A 307 -3.17 -11.30 -2.64
C GLY A 307 -4.09 -11.19 -3.86
N GLN A 308 -4.72 -10.03 -4.03
CA GLN A 308 -5.52 -9.72 -5.22
C GLN A 308 -4.72 -8.89 -6.22
N PHE A 309 -4.63 -9.34 -7.47
CA PHE A 309 -3.86 -8.69 -8.53
C PHE A 309 -4.74 -8.43 -9.76
N TYR A 310 -4.90 -7.17 -10.14
CA TYR A 310 -5.61 -6.77 -11.36
C TYR A 310 -4.58 -6.48 -12.46
N ALA A 311 -4.51 -7.35 -13.46
CA ALA A 311 -3.57 -7.25 -14.58
C ALA A 311 -4.23 -6.56 -15.79
N GLY A 312 -4.17 -5.22 -15.80
CA GLY A 312 -4.62 -4.42 -16.95
C GLY A 312 -3.64 -4.51 -18.13
N ALA A 313 -2.43 -3.97 -18.02
CA ALA A 313 -1.43 -4.06 -19.09
C ALA A 313 -0.03 -4.38 -18.57
N ILE A 314 0.38 -5.63 -18.68
CA ILE A 314 1.70 -6.14 -18.31
C ILE A 314 2.43 -6.64 -19.55
N SER A 315 3.67 -6.20 -19.69
CA SER A 315 4.58 -6.59 -20.78
C SER A 315 5.98 -6.90 -20.26
N GLY A 316 6.83 -7.47 -21.11
CA GLY A 316 8.22 -7.77 -20.80
C GLY A 316 8.48 -9.25 -20.55
N ASP A 317 9.76 -9.60 -20.46
CA ASP A 317 10.22 -10.99 -20.43
C ASP A 317 10.46 -11.53 -19.00
N GLY A 318 9.93 -10.87 -17.98
CA GLY A 318 10.05 -11.28 -16.59
C GLY A 318 9.24 -12.54 -16.26
N SER A 319 9.15 -12.89 -14.97
CA SER A 319 8.33 -14.00 -14.47
C SER A 319 7.11 -13.51 -13.69
N TYR A 320 6.04 -14.30 -13.75
CA TYR A 320 4.84 -14.14 -12.93
C TYR A 320 4.56 -15.46 -12.18
N LEU A 321 4.46 -15.39 -10.85
CA LEU A 321 4.14 -16.53 -9.99
C LEU A 321 2.94 -16.18 -9.09
N GLN A 322 1.89 -16.98 -9.10
CA GLN A 322 0.83 -16.92 -8.12
C GLN A 322 0.86 -18.16 -7.22
N THR A 323 0.96 -17.96 -5.90
CA THR A 323 0.95 -19.05 -4.92
C THR A 323 -0.39 -19.21 -4.21
N ASP A 324 -1.15 -18.13 -4.08
CA ASP A 324 -2.50 -18.06 -3.50
C ASP A 324 -3.21 -16.80 -4.01
N GLY A 325 -4.39 -16.47 -3.47
CA GLY A 325 -5.10 -15.24 -3.78
C GLY A 325 -5.77 -15.29 -5.15
N GLU A 326 -5.84 -14.16 -5.83
CA GLU A 326 -6.57 -13.99 -7.08
C GLU A 326 -5.78 -13.12 -8.07
N THR A 327 -5.76 -13.56 -9.34
CA THR A 327 -5.40 -12.72 -10.49
C THR A 327 -6.60 -12.50 -11.37
N ILE A 328 -6.89 -11.25 -11.73
CA ILE A 328 -7.89 -10.87 -12.72
C ILE A 328 -7.16 -10.26 -13.91
N ALA A 329 -7.05 -11.02 -15.00
CA ALA A 329 -6.40 -10.62 -16.25
C ALA A 329 -7.45 -10.12 -17.24
N ASP A 330 -7.87 -8.86 -17.09
CA ASP A 330 -8.84 -8.21 -18.00
C ASP A 330 -8.20 -7.47 -19.19
N GLY A 331 -6.87 -7.35 -19.23
CA GLY A 331 -6.16 -6.85 -20.41
C GLY A 331 -5.06 -7.80 -20.86
N THR A 332 -3.80 -7.39 -20.88
CA THR A 332 -2.69 -8.26 -21.32
C THR A 332 -1.79 -8.62 -20.14
N LEU A 333 -1.53 -9.92 -19.97
CA LEU A 333 -0.49 -10.47 -19.10
C LEU A 333 0.57 -11.16 -19.96
N HIS A 334 1.65 -10.46 -20.29
CA HIS A 334 2.80 -11.05 -20.97
C HIS A 334 3.97 -11.20 -19.98
N ALA A 335 4.48 -12.42 -19.87
CA ALA A 335 5.69 -12.78 -19.14
C ALA A 335 6.37 -13.96 -19.85
N SER A 336 7.66 -14.22 -19.59
CA SER A 336 8.32 -15.44 -20.08
C SER A 336 7.65 -16.70 -19.51
N THR A 337 7.26 -16.64 -18.24
CA THR A 337 6.55 -17.69 -17.52
C THR A 337 5.42 -17.10 -16.71
N VAL A 338 4.24 -17.73 -16.79
CA VAL A 338 3.08 -17.46 -15.94
C VAL A 338 2.75 -18.75 -15.19
N ASP A 339 3.16 -18.84 -13.93
CA ASP A 339 2.92 -20.02 -13.09
C ASP A 339 1.87 -19.72 -12.02
N ILE A 340 0.72 -20.38 -12.09
CA ILE A 340 -0.37 -20.27 -11.14
C ILE A 340 -0.38 -21.52 -10.29
N ALA A 341 0.46 -21.55 -9.26
CA ALA A 341 0.60 -22.70 -8.37
C ALA A 341 -0.65 -22.92 -7.48
N GLY A 342 -1.34 -21.84 -7.11
CA GLY A 342 -2.55 -21.85 -6.29
C GLY A 342 -3.44 -20.62 -6.49
N GLY A 343 -4.55 -20.54 -5.75
CA GLY A 343 -5.50 -19.43 -5.83
C GLY A 343 -6.42 -19.48 -7.06
N SER A 344 -7.03 -18.35 -7.41
CA SER A 344 -7.88 -18.18 -8.59
C SER A 344 -7.21 -17.33 -9.67
N PHE A 345 -7.48 -17.66 -10.93
CA PHE A 345 -7.12 -16.87 -12.09
C PHE A 345 -8.38 -16.67 -12.95
N SER A 346 -8.70 -15.42 -13.24
CA SER A 346 -9.91 -15.03 -13.97
C SER A 346 -9.67 -13.83 -14.89
N GLY A 347 -10.73 -13.33 -15.52
CA GLY A 347 -10.70 -12.15 -16.39
C GLY A 347 -11.04 -12.44 -17.85
N ASN A 348 -10.99 -11.40 -18.68
CA ASN A 348 -11.41 -11.43 -20.09
C ASN A 348 -10.28 -11.14 -21.09
N GLY A 349 -9.05 -11.20 -20.62
CA GLY A 349 -7.87 -10.72 -21.32
C GLY A 349 -7.09 -11.79 -22.07
N ALA A 350 -5.89 -11.40 -22.48
CA ALA A 350 -4.92 -12.24 -23.16
C ALA A 350 -3.70 -12.49 -22.28
N VAL A 351 -3.22 -13.74 -22.27
CA VAL A 351 -2.03 -14.19 -21.56
C VAL A 351 -1.02 -14.70 -22.57
N THR A 352 0.22 -14.23 -22.48
CA THR A 352 1.30 -14.64 -23.40
C THR A 352 2.50 -15.12 -22.60
N GLY A 353 3.05 -16.27 -22.97
CA GLY A 353 4.17 -16.90 -22.29
C GLY A 353 3.99 -18.41 -22.13
N ALA A 354 4.93 -19.06 -21.45
CA ALA A 354 4.72 -20.44 -20.99
C ALA A 354 3.81 -20.43 -19.76
N VAL A 355 2.62 -21.02 -19.86
CA VAL A 355 1.59 -20.94 -18.81
C VAL A 355 1.37 -22.29 -18.14
N SER A 356 1.39 -22.30 -16.80
CA SER A 356 1.05 -23.48 -15.99
C SER A 356 0.07 -23.15 -14.88
N PHE A 357 -0.89 -24.04 -14.68
CA PHE A 357 -1.84 -24.03 -13.57
C PHE A 357 -1.60 -25.27 -12.71
N GLY A 358 -1.16 -25.07 -11.47
CA GLY A 358 -0.91 -26.10 -10.46
C GLY A 358 -2.20 -26.74 -9.96
N SER A 359 -2.10 -27.86 -9.23
CA SER A 359 -3.27 -28.62 -8.77
C SER A 359 -4.12 -27.91 -7.71
N ALA A 360 -3.57 -26.89 -7.05
CA ALA A 360 -4.31 -26.06 -6.09
C ALA A 360 -4.93 -24.79 -6.73
N SER A 361 -4.78 -24.62 -8.05
CA SER A 361 -5.30 -23.44 -8.76
C SER A 361 -6.72 -23.65 -9.29
N THR A 362 -7.42 -22.54 -9.51
CA THR A 362 -8.70 -22.48 -10.19
C THR A 362 -8.63 -21.48 -11.34
N LEU A 363 -8.98 -21.91 -12.55
CA LEU A 363 -9.13 -21.07 -13.74
C LEU A 363 -10.62 -20.83 -14.01
N SER A 364 -11.03 -19.57 -14.14
CA SER A 364 -12.42 -19.20 -14.40
C SER A 364 -12.47 -17.96 -15.31
N PRO A 365 -12.79 -18.09 -16.61
CA PRO A 365 -12.95 -16.92 -17.47
C PRO A 365 -13.96 -15.91 -16.88
N GLY A 366 -13.67 -14.62 -17.05
CA GLY A 366 -14.55 -13.50 -16.71
C GLY A 366 -14.80 -13.25 -15.21
N LEU A 367 -15.74 -12.31 -14.96
CA LEU A 367 -16.46 -12.12 -13.68
C LEU A 367 -17.95 -12.51 -13.84
N SER A 368 -18.17 -13.46 -14.76
CA SER A 368 -19.36 -14.21 -15.11
C SER A 368 -18.97 -14.93 -16.43
N VAL A 369 -19.87 -14.99 -17.43
CA VAL A 369 -19.54 -15.32 -18.82
C VAL A 369 -18.36 -14.47 -19.31
N GLY A 370 -17.25 -15.12 -19.64
CA GLY A 370 -16.02 -14.49 -20.11
C GLY A 370 -15.25 -15.28 -21.17
N HIS A 371 -14.14 -14.69 -21.60
CA HIS A 371 -13.26 -15.26 -22.61
C HIS A 371 -11.80 -15.01 -22.24
N LEU A 372 -10.98 -16.06 -22.24
CA LEU A 372 -9.54 -15.93 -22.04
C LEU A 372 -8.79 -16.44 -23.27
N ASP A 373 -7.85 -15.63 -23.74
CA ASP A 373 -6.92 -15.98 -24.81
C ASP A 373 -5.54 -16.30 -24.24
N PHE A 374 -4.94 -17.38 -24.70
CA PHE A 374 -3.57 -17.76 -24.39
C PHE A 374 -2.75 -17.85 -25.69
N THR A 375 -1.58 -17.24 -25.71
CA THR A 375 -0.60 -17.38 -26.80
C THR A 375 0.61 -18.16 -26.30
N GLY A 376 0.79 -19.38 -26.82
CA GLY A 376 1.75 -20.37 -26.34
C GLY A 376 1.10 -21.60 -25.73
N ASP A 377 1.94 -22.53 -25.26
CA ASP A 377 1.47 -23.77 -24.63
C ASP A 377 0.95 -23.52 -23.20
N VAL A 378 -0.11 -24.23 -22.83
CA VAL A 378 -0.77 -24.14 -21.52
C VAL A 378 -0.86 -25.52 -20.88
N LEU A 379 -0.39 -25.65 -19.64
CA LEU A 379 -0.59 -26.83 -18.81
C LEU A 379 -1.64 -26.54 -17.73
N ILE A 380 -2.70 -27.34 -17.65
CA ILE A 380 -3.70 -27.26 -16.59
C ILE A 380 -3.68 -28.52 -15.73
N ASN A 381 -3.34 -28.37 -14.45
CA ASN A 381 -3.48 -29.41 -13.42
C ASN A 381 -4.53 -29.06 -12.34
N GLY A 382 -5.11 -27.86 -12.39
CA GLY A 382 -6.08 -27.36 -11.42
C GLY A 382 -7.55 -27.50 -11.86
N ALA A 383 -8.44 -26.83 -11.16
CA ALA A 383 -9.85 -26.76 -11.51
C ALA A 383 -10.10 -25.72 -12.61
N ILE A 384 -11.04 -26.01 -13.50
CA ILE A 384 -11.58 -25.12 -14.53
C ILE A 384 -13.06 -24.92 -14.20
N ILE A 385 -13.50 -23.69 -14.01
CA ILE A 385 -14.91 -23.33 -13.82
C ILE A 385 -15.39 -22.66 -15.10
N MET A 386 -16.49 -23.15 -15.65
CA MET A 386 -17.11 -22.60 -16.86
C MET A 386 -18.59 -22.34 -16.60
N GLU A 387 -19.08 -21.18 -17.03
CA GLU A 387 -20.43 -20.71 -16.86
C GLU A 387 -21.19 -20.64 -18.20
N LEU A 388 -22.44 -21.09 -18.21
CA LEU A 388 -23.33 -21.03 -19.37
C LEU A 388 -24.56 -20.18 -19.02
N ALA A 389 -24.79 -19.10 -19.76
CA ALA A 389 -25.96 -18.23 -19.62
C ALA A 389 -26.84 -18.20 -20.89
N GLY A 390 -26.39 -18.83 -21.99
CA GLY A 390 -27.13 -18.89 -23.24
C GLY A 390 -26.28 -19.26 -24.44
N VAL A 391 -26.91 -19.40 -25.61
CA VAL A 391 -26.20 -19.56 -26.89
C VAL A 391 -25.37 -18.30 -27.15
N GLY A 392 -24.05 -18.46 -27.28
CA GLY A 392 -23.11 -17.34 -27.44
C GLY A 392 -22.86 -16.54 -26.16
N ARG A 393 -23.41 -16.97 -25.02
CA ARG A 393 -23.15 -16.39 -23.69
C ARG A 393 -22.66 -17.49 -22.76
N PHE A 394 -21.41 -17.88 -22.93
CA PHE A 394 -20.77 -18.92 -22.12
C PHE A 394 -19.27 -18.67 -22.03
N ASP A 395 -18.64 -19.23 -21.00
CA ASP A 395 -17.20 -19.15 -20.81
C ASP A 395 -16.46 -19.86 -21.93
N SER A 396 -15.35 -19.27 -22.36
CA SER A 396 -14.46 -19.92 -23.32
C SER A 396 -13.00 -19.63 -23.02
N ILE A 397 -12.17 -20.62 -23.30
CA ILE A 397 -10.72 -20.54 -23.24
C ILE A 397 -10.17 -20.89 -24.61
N ASN A 398 -9.35 -20.01 -25.16
CA ASN A 398 -8.70 -20.19 -26.44
C ASN A 398 -7.18 -20.24 -26.24
N VAL A 399 -6.51 -21.22 -26.85
CA VAL A 399 -5.08 -21.47 -26.71
C VAL A 399 -4.46 -21.59 -28.10
N ASP A 400 -3.68 -20.58 -28.50
CA ASP A 400 -2.84 -20.62 -29.69
C ASP A 400 -1.55 -21.42 -29.37
N GLY A 401 -1.71 -22.74 -29.27
CA GLY A 401 -0.69 -23.69 -28.84
C GLY A 401 -1.26 -25.02 -28.34
N ILE A 402 -0.43 -25.79 -27.63
CA ILE A 402 -0.84 -27.06 -27.01
C ILE A 402 -1.50 -26.79 -25.66
N LEU A 403 -2.75 -27.23 -25.51
CA LEU A 403 -3.42 -27.33 -24.23
C LEU A 403 -3.21 -28.74 -23.65
N SER A 404 -2.43 -28.83 -22.58
CA SER A 404 -2.16 -30.06 -21.85
C SER A 404 -3.04 -30.15 -20.59
N LEU A 405 -3.90 -31.17 -20.53
CA LEU A 405 -4.73 -31.46 -19.37
C LEU A 405 -4.07 -32.55 -18.54
N GLY A 406 -3.60 -32.20 -17.34
CA GLY A 406 -3.00 -33.17 -16.43
C GLY A 406 -4.05 -33.97 -15.66
N SER A 407 -3.63 -35.06 -15.02
CA SER A 407 -4.52 -36.00 -14.34
C SER A 407 -5.31 -35.40 -13.16
N SER A 408 -4.87 -34.27 -12.63
CA SER A 408 -5.57 -33.53 -11.56
C SER A 408 -6.53 -32.47 -12.10
N SER A 409 -6.54 -32.23 -13.42
CA SER A 409 -7.43 -31.26 -14.03
C SER A 409 -8.90 -31.66 -13.84
N ALA A 410 -9.74 -30.71 -13.50
CA ALA A 410 -11.18 -30.94 -13.32
C ALA A 410 -11.97 -29.82 -13.97
N ILE A 411 -13.01 -30.15 -14.73
CA ILE A 411 -13.92 -29.15 -15.30
C ILE A 411 -15.25 -29.14 -14.55
N ASN A 412 -15.72 -27.96 -14.16
CA ASN A 412 -16.99 -27.73 -13.47
C ASN A 412 -17.85 -26.74 -14.25
N ILE A 413 -18.98 -27.22 -14.75
CA ILE A 413 -19.90 -26.43 -15.56
C ILE A 413 -21.06 -25.93 -14.69
N ARG A 414 -21.34 -24.63 -14.77
CA ARG A 414 -22.43 -23.96 -14.04
C ARG A 414 -23.42 -23.34 -15.01
N LEU A 415 -24.71 -23.44 -14.69
CA LEU A 415 -25.77 -22.74 -15.42
C LEU A 415 -26.12 -21.46 -14.65
N LEU A 416 -26.15 -20.32 -15.33
CA LEU A 416 -26.49 -19.02 -14.74
C LEU A 416 -27.93 -18.62 -15.03
N ASP A 417 -28.50 -17.75 -14.19
CA ASP A 417 -29.78 -17.06 -14.43
C ASP A 417 -30.96 -17.98 -14.81
N GLY A 418 -30.96 -19.22 -14.31
CA GLY A 418 -31.98 -20.21 -14.63
C GLY A 418 -31.91 -20.74 -16.07
N PHE A 419 -30.78 -20.55 -16.75
CA PHE A 419 -30.55 -21.08 -18.09
C PHE A 419 -30.75 -22.60 -18.11
N SER A 420 -31.63 -23.05 -19.01
CA SER A 420 -31.90 -24.46 -19.27
C SER A 420 -31.61 -24.71 -20.76
N PRO A 421 -30.50 -25.36 -21.09
CA PRO A 421 -30.12 -25.55 -22.49
C PRO A 421 -31.06 -26.52 -23.19
N ASP A 422 -31.46 -26.18 -24.42
CA ASP A 422 -32.21 -27.11 -25.25
C ASP A 422 -31.31 -28.26 -25.71
N VAL A 423 -31.93 -29.42 -25.93
CA VAL A 423 -31.25 -30.54 -26.58
C VAL A 423 -30.60 -30.08 -27.88
N SER A 424 -29.39 -30.57 -28.15
CA SER A 424 -28.51 -30.25 -29.27
C SER A 424 -27.79 -28.90 -29.19
N MET A 425 -28.05 -28.06 -28.18
CA MET A 425 -27.18 -26.90 -27.92
C MET A 425 -25.75 -27.38 -27.66
N ALA A 426 -24.79 -26.69 -28.26
CA ALA A 426 -23.37 -27.00 -28.18
C ALA A 426 -22.59 -25.76 -27.72
N PHE A 427 -21.57 -26.01 -26.90
CA PHE A 427 -20.71 -24.99 -26.32
C PHE A 427 -19.25 -25.40 -26.53
N ASP A 428 -18.48 -24.55 -27.21
CA ASP A 428 -17.05 -24.76 -27.46
C ASP A 428 -16.25 -24.14 -26.32
N LEU A 429 -15.99 -24.94 -25.29
CA LEU A 429 -15.47 -24.45 -24.02
C LEU A 429 -13.97 -24.22 -24.05
N LEU A 430 -13.22 -25.19 -24.60
CA LEU A 430 -11.77 -25.12 -24.75
C LEU A 430 -11.43 -25.28 -26.23
N ILE A 431 -10.66 -24.35 -26.76
CA ILE A 431 -10.22 -24.33 -28.16
C ILE A 431 -8.70 -24.26 -28.14
N ALA A 432 -8.03 -25.17 -28.83
CA ALA A 432 -6.58 -25.18 -28.94
C ALA A 432 -6.10 -25.74 -30.28
N ASP A 433 -4.84 -25.47 -30.65
CA ASP A 433 -4.19 -26.15 -31.79
C ASP A 433 -4.11 -27.65 -31.55
N GLN A 434 -3.87 -28.06 -30.31
CA GLN A 434 -3.92 -29.45 -29.89
C GLN A 434 -4.35 -29.54 -28.43
N ILE A 435 -5.28 -30.45 -28.12
CA ILE A 435 -5.61 -30.83 -26.75
C ILE A 435 -5.01 -32.22 -26.48
N ILE A 436 -4.19 -32.34 -25.44
CA ILE A 436 -3.61 -33.61 -24.99
C ILE A 436 -3.89 -33.87 -23.51
N GLY A 437 -3.79 -35.14 -23.11
CA GLY A 437 -4.14 -35.59 -21.77
C GLY A 437 -5.64 -35.81 -21.59
N ASP A 438 -6.04 -36.11 -20.35
CA ASP A 438 -7.42 -36.42 -19.97
C ASP A 438 -7.82 -35.60 -18.75
N LEU A 439 -9.11 -35.24 -18.66
CA LEU A 439 -9.68 -34.65 -17.46
C LEU A 439 -9.73 -35.69 -16.34
N GLY A 440 -9.21 -35.35 -15.17
CA GLY A 440 -9.31 -36.17 -13.97
C GLY A 440 -10.74 -36.23 -13.41
N ALA A 441 -11.51 -35.14 -13.55
CA ALA A 441 -12.91 -35.09 -13.15
C ALA A 441 -13.75 -34.17 -14.04
N ILE A 442 -15.02 -34.52 -14.21
CA ILE A 442 -16.01 -33.73 -14.94
C ILE A 442 -17.24 -33.58 -14.04
N VAL A 443 -17.61 -32.34 -13.72
CA VAL A 443 -18.79 -31.99 -12.93
C VAL A 443 -19.76 -31.24 -13.83
N LEU A 444 -20.94 -31.85 -14.07
CA LEU A 444 -21.96 -31.33 -14.98
C LEU A 444 -23.23 -30.93 -14.20
N PRO A 445 -24.01 -29.97 -14.70
CA PRO A 445 -25.29 -29.58 -14.10
C PRO A 445 -26.28 -30.76 -14.10
N SER A 446 -27.14 -30.82 -13.09
CA SER A 446 -28.23 -31.80 -13.03
C SER A 446 -29.41 -31.43 -13.96
N GLY A 447 -30.25 -32.42 -14.32
CA GLY A 447 -31.54 -32.21 -15.02
C GLY A 447 -31.55 -32.38 -16.54
N LEU A 448 -30.39 -32.62 -17.16
CA LEU A 448 -30.26 -32.99 -18.58
C LEU A 448 -29.21 -34.10 -18.74
N GLY A 449 -29.27 -34.82 -19.85
CA GLY A 449 -28.13 -35.58 -20.33
C GLY A 449 -27.08 -34.62 -20.89
N TRP A 450 -25.81 -34.88 -20.61
CA TRP A 450 -24.70 -34.08 -21.13
C TRP A 450 -23.70 -35.00 -21.81
N ASP A 451 -23.30 -34.63 -23.03
CA ASP A 451 -22.22 -35.29 -23.77
C ASP A 451 -21.05 -34.32 -23.87
N LEU A 452 -19.96 -34.62 -23.16
CA LEU A 452 -18.70 -33.90 -23.27
C LEU A 452 -17.78 -34.67 -24.20
N ARG A 453 -17.38 -34.06 -25.32
CA ARG A 453 -16.54 -34.72 -26.33
C ARG A 453 -15.47 -33.81 -26.88
N VAL A 454 -14.31 -34.38 -27.16
CA VAL A 454 -13.27 -33.71 -27.95
C VAL A 454 -13.61 -33.87 -29.43
N VAL A 455 -13.92 -32.76 -30.09
CA VAL A 455 -14.12 -32.69 -31.53
C VAL A 455 -12.81 -32.26 -32.15
N LYS A 456 -12.20 -33.14 -32.95
CA LYS A 456 -11.05 -32.78 -33.78
C LYS A 456 -11.56 -32.00 -34.98
N THR A 457 -11.18 -30.73 -35.09
CA THR A 457 -11.41 -29.95 -36.30
C THR A 457 -10.20 -30.12 -37.20
N SER A 458 -10.36 -30.82 -38.32
CA SER A 458 -9.34 -30.85 -39.36
C SER A 458 -9.30 -29.49 -40.06
N SER A 459 -8.40 -28.59 -39.63
CA SER A 459 -8.06 -27.41 -40.42
C SER A 459 -6.88 -27.75 -41.33
N LEU A 460 -6.74 -27.02 -42.44
CA LEU A 460 -5.65 -27.20 -43.42
C LEU A 460 -4.25 -26.87 -42.86
N ALA A 461 -4.14 -26.40 -41.61
CA ALA A 461 -2.89 -26.04 -40.94
C ALA A 461 -2.54 -26.89 -39.70
N GLY A 462 -3.41 -27.81 -39.29
CA GLY A 462 -3.22 -28.66 -38.11
C GLY A 462 -4.53 -29.27 -37.62
N THR A 463 -4.48 -30.35 -36.85
CA THR A 463 -5.67 -30.91 -36.19
C THR A 463 -6.00 -30.12 -34.93
N GLY A 464 -6.69 -28.98 -35.08
CA GLY A 464 -7.26 -28.23 -33.97
C GLY A 464 -8.12 -29.11 -33.06
N GLY A 465 -8.00 -28.91 -31.75
CA GLY A 465 -8.78 -29.59 -30.72
C GLY A 465 -9.84 -28.66 -30.13
N VAL A 466 -11.10 -29.10 -30.14
CA VAL A 466 -12.18 -28.39 -29.47
C VAL A 466 -12.81 -29.32 -28.43
N LEU A 467 -12.78 -28.93 -27.16
CA LEU A 467 -13.58 -29.59 -26.13
C LEU A 467 -14.98 -28.98 -26.14
N ARG A 468 -15.93 -29.76 -26.68
CA ARG A 468 -17.32 -29.32 -26.87
C ARG A 468 -18.24 -30.03 -25.89
N LEU A 469 -19.05 -29.24 -25.19
CA LEU A 469 -20.16 -29.73 -24.40
C LEU A 469 -21.45 -29.66 -25.21
N VAL A 470 -22.21 -30.76 -25.28
CA VAL A 470 -23.50 -30.83 -25.98
C VAL A 470 -24.59 -31.28 -25.00
N ALA A 471 -25.69 -30.54 -24.95
CA ALA A 471 -26.88 -30.96 -24.24
C ALA A 471 -27.57 -32.10 -25.03
N VAL A 472 -27.80 -33.24 -24.40
CA VAL A 472 -28.46 -34.40 -25.01
C VAL A 472 -29.73 -34.77 -24.24
N PRO A 473 -30.70 -35.46 -24.85
CA PRO A 473 -31.85 -35.94 -24.11
C PRO A 473 -31.39 -36.78 -22.92
N GLU A 474 -32.09 -36.68 -21.79
CA GLU A 474 -31.87 -37.63 -20.71
C GLU A 474 -32.02 -39.05 -21.27
N PRO A 475 -31.11 -39.98 -20.95
CA PRO A 475 -31.25 -41.36 -21.39
C PRO A 475 -32.64 -41.86 -21.05
N SER A 476 -33.29 -42.58 -21.96
CA SER A 476 -34.62 -43.14 -21.77
C SER A 476 -34.68 -44.23 -20.70
N SER A 477 -33.73 -44.28 -19.76
CA SER A 477 -33.73 -45.14 -18.58
C SER A 477 -34.97 -44.92 -17.72
N PHE A 478 -35.61 -43.74 -17.76
CA PHE A 478 -36.96 -43.53 -17.22
C PHE A 478 -38.04 -44.32 -17.97
N LEU A 479 -37.99 -44.37 -19.30
CA LEU A 479 -38.87 -45.24 -20.08
C LEU A 479 -38.57 -46.71 -19.78
N LEU A 480 -37.29 -47.09 -19.57
CA LEU A 480 -36.92 -48.46 -19.25
C LEU A 480 -37.42 -48.87 -17.85
N THR A 481 -37.26 -48.01 -16.84
CA THR A 481 -37.75 -48.26 -15.48
C THR A 481 -39.27 -48.25 -15.42
N THR A 482 -39.95 -47.29 -16.05
CA THR A 482 -41.42 -47.30 -16.14
C THR A 482 -41.95 -48.50 -16.92
N PHE A 483 -41.28 -48.92 -17.99
CA PHE A 483 -41.66 -50.11 -18.75
C PHE A 483 -41.45 -51.38 -17.94
N VAL A 484 -40.31 -51.52 -17.26
CA VAL A 484 -40.04 -52.65 -16.35
C VAL A 484 -41.02 -52.67 -15.18
N SER A 485 -41.32 -51.52 -14.57
CA SER A 485 -42.34 -51.40 -13.52
C SER A 485 -43.73 -51.76 -14.04
N ALA A 486 -44.11 -51.34 -15.25
CA ALA A 486 -45.38 -51.68 -15.87
C ALA A 486 -45.49 -53.19 -16.16
N VAL A 487 -44.40 -53.82 -16.65
CA VAL A 487 -44.32 -55.27 -16.86
C VAL A 487 -44.43 -56.04 -15.53
N ILE A 488 -43.75 -55.58 -14.47
CA ILE A 488 -43.85 -56.18 -13.13
C ILE A 488 -45.28 -56.04 -12.58
N ILE A 489 -45.91 -54.87 -12.71
CA ILE A 489 -47.30 -54.64 -12.28
C ILE A 489 -48.27 -55.53 -13.06
N ALA A 490 -48.10 -55.65 -14.38
CA ALA A 490 -48.91 -56.53 -15.22
C ALA A 490 -48.75 -58.01 -14.84
N ALA A 491 -47.51 -58.45 -14.57
CA ALA A 491 -47.23 -59.81 -14.11
C ALA A 491 -47.83 -60.10 -12.71
N LEU A 492 -47.77 -59.13 -11.79
CA LEU A 492 -48.37 -59.25 -10.46
C LEU A 492 -49.91 -59.27 -10.51
N ARG A 493 -50.54 -58.50 -11.41
CA ARG A 493 -52.00 -58.55 -11.63
C ARG A 493 -52.43 -59.92 -12.16
N LYS A 494 -51.68 -60.50 -13.11
CA LYS A 494 -51.96 -61.85 -13.66
C LYS A 494 -51.85 -62.96 -12.61
N ARG A 495 -51.01 -62.80 -11.57
CA ARG A 495 -50.90 -63.76 -10.46
C ARG A 495 -52.08 -63.71 -9.47
N ARG A 496 -52.78 -62.58 -9.34
CA ARG A 496 -53.92 -62.44 -8.42
C ARG A 496 -55.26 -62.93 -8.98
N SER A 497 -55.35 -63.15 -10.29
CA SER A 497 -56.54 -63.70 -10.97
C SER A 497 -56.52 -65.23 -11.07
N GLY A 498 -55.85 -65.93 -10.14
CA GLY A 498 -55.98 -67.38 -10.02
C GLY A 498 -57.44 -67.76 -9.73
N PRO A 499 -57.93 -68.89 -10.26
CA PRO A 499 -59.34 -69.26 -10.12
C PRO A 499 -59.68 -69.44 -8.64
N ASN A 500 -60.73 -68.75 -8.19
CA ASN A 500 -61.41 -69.11 -6.94
C ASN A 500 -61.89 -70.55 -7.09
N VAL A 501 -61.26 -71.45 -6.34
CA VAL A 501 -61.80 -72.78 -6.02
C VAL A 501 -62.49 -72.68 -4.67
#